data_AF-A0AAD7P9S2-F1
#
_entry.id   AF-A0AAD7P9S2-F1
#
_cell.length_a   1.000
_cell.length_b   1.000
_cell.length_c   1.000
_cell.angle_alpha   90.00
_cell.angle_beta   90.00
_cell.angle_gamma   90.00
#
_symmetry.space_group_name_H-M   'P 1'
#
loop_
_entity.id
_entity.type
_entity.pdbx_description
1 polymer ?
#
loop_
_entity_poly.entity_id
_entity_poly.type
_entity_poly.pdbx_seq_one_letter_code
_entity_poly.pdbx_strand_id
1 'polypeptide(L)' 'MGRKAGGIYINPKRFGALHKPCMKEMITFLNCLSLGHNNDEKCVRQKDLLNVCMDAQSNSNRKAWGSINYHLQRLNRGRK' A
#
# COMPACT_ATOMS: atom_id res chain seq x y z
N MET A 1 16.78 -15.08 22.79
CA MET A 1 16.71 -15.21 21.31
C MET A 1 16.91 -13.83 20.67
N GLY A 2 18.16 -13.34 20.67
CA GLY A 2 18.51 -11.98 20.21
C GLY A 2 18.72 -11.89 18.70
N ARG A 3 18.53 -10.69 18.12
CA ARG A 3 18.81 -10.39 16.72
C ARG A 3 20.26 -10.75 16.39
N LYS A 4 20.47 -11.77 15.55
CA LYS A 4 21.81 -12.12 15.03
C LYS A 4 22.30 -10.92 14.21
N ALA A 5 23.35 -10.25 14.70
CA ALA A 5 24.05 -9.22 13.93
C ALA A 5 24.54 -9.83 12.62
N GLY A 6 24.26 -9.18 11.48
CA GLY A 6 24.69 -9.63 10.15
C GLY A 6 23.66 -10.39 9.30
N GLY A 7 22.38 -10.44 9.69
CA GLY A 7 21.30 -11.02 8.87
C GLY A 7 20.69 -10.04 7.86
N ILE A 8 20.55 -10.45 6.59
CA ILE A 8 19.72 -9.72 5.62
C ILE A 8 18.24 -9.91 6.01
N TYR A 9 17.57 -8.83 6.42
CA TYR A 9 16.17 -8.85 6.85
C TYR A 9 15.49 -7.56 6.39
N ILE A 10 14.28 -7.70 5.84
CA ILE A 10 13.43 -6.57 5.44
C ILE A 10 12.34 -6.41 6.47
N ASN A 11 12.17 -5.19 7.00
CA ASN A 11 11.04 -4.87 7.86
C ASN A 11 9.81 -4.51 7.00
N PRO A 12 8.81 -5.40 6.85
CA PRO A 12 7.65 -5.12 5.99
C PRO A 12 6.82 -3.93 6.50
N LYS A 13 6.90 -3.58 7.79
CA LYS A 13 6.22 -2.40 8.34
C LYS A 13 6.78 -1.08 7.82
N ARG A 14 8.06 -1.05 7.41
CA ARG A 14 8.69 0.17 6.85
C ARG A 14 8.30 0.43 5.39
N PHE A 15 7.92 -0.62 4.65
CA PHE A 15 7.67 -0.52 3.21
C PHE A 15 6.19 -0.72 2.83
N GLY A 16 5.37 -1.32 3.70
CA GLY A 16 3.94 -1.52 3.45
C GLY A 16 3.07 -0.25 3.56
N ALA A 17 3.63 0.85 4.07
CA ALA A 17 2.93 2.11 4.28
C ALA A 17 3.17 3.15 3.17
N LEU A 18 4.11 2.92 2.25
CA LEU A 18 4.61 3.97 1.37
C LEU A 18 3.60 4.44 0.32
N HIS A 19 2.61 3.63 -0.02
CA HIS A 19 1.44 4.08 -0.78
C HIS A 19 0.20 3.30 -0.34
N LYS A 20 -0.70 4.01 0.35
CA LYS A 20 -2.08 3.54 0.48
C LYS A 20 -2.67 3.52 -0.94
N PRO A 21 -3.27 2.41 -1.36
CA PRO A 21 -3.98 2.39 -2.63
C PRO A 21 -5.14 3.38 -2.52
N CYS A 22 -5.57 3.93 -3.65
CA CYS A 22 -6.65 4.92 -3.72
C CYS A 22 -6.31 6.33 -3.21
N MET A 23 -5.13 6.60 -2.63
CA MET A 23 -4.74 7.98 -2.25
C MET A 23 -4.74 8.94 -3.44
N LYS A 24 -4.29 8.48 -4.62
CA LYS A 24 -4.31 9.30 -5.83
C LYS A 24 -5.73 9.69 -6.23
N GLU A 25 -6.64 8.72 -6.28
CA GLU A 25 -8.05 8.96 -6.64
C GLU A 25 -8.75 9.80 -5.57
N MET A 26 -8.42 9.60 -4.28
CA MET A 26 -8.94 10.40 -3.18
C MET A 26 -8.55 11.87 -3.29
N ILE A 27 -7.26 12.17 -3.52
CA ILE A 27 -6.79 13.55 -3.72
C ILE A 27 -7.46 14.17 -4.96
N THR A 28 -7.62 13.38 -6.03
CA THR A 28 -8.27 13.85 -7.26
C THR A 28 -9.74 14.20 -7.05
N PHE A 29 -10.46 13.40 -6.26
CA PHE A 29 -11.84 13.70 -5.86
C PHE A 29 -11.92 14.97 -4.98
N LEU A 30 -11.04 15.10 -3.98
CA LEU A 30 -10.99 16.30 -3.12
C LEU A 30 -10.68 17.57 -3.89
N ASN A 31 -9.76 17.51 -4.87
CA ASN A 31 -9.48 18.63 -5.76
C ASN A 31 -10.70 19.01 -6.59
N CYS A 32 -11.47 18.02 -7.08
CA CYS A 32 -12.71 18.29 -7.79
C CYS A 32 -13.75 18.95 -6.88
N LEU A 33 -13.94 18.48 -5.64
CA LEU A 33 -14.85 19.12 -4.69
C LEU A 33 -14.45 20.55 -4.35
N SER A 34 -13.15 20.80 -4.20
CA SER A 34 -12.63 22.15 -3.93
C SER A 34 -12.98 23.12 -5.06
N LEU A 35 -12.88 22.69 -6.31
CA LEU A 35 -13.24 23.50 -7.49
C LEU A 35 -14.75 23.54 -7.75
N GLY A 36 -15.46 22.47 -7.37
CA GLY A 36 -16.90 22.28 -7.58
C GLY A 36 -17.78 22.89 -6.49
N HIS A 37 -17.21 23.66 -5.55
CA HIS A 37 -17.91 24.20 -4.38
C HIS A 37 -18.60 23.11 -3.54
N ASN A 38 -17.94 21.97 -3.34
CA ASN A 38 -18.47 20.79 -2.66
C ASN A 38 -19.72 20.18 -3.30
N ASN A 39 -19.95 20.43 -4.60
CA ASN A 39 -21.01 19.75 -5.32
C ASN A 39 -20.50 18.40 -5.87
N ASP A 40 -20.89 17.32 -5.19
CA ASP A 40 -20.61 15.93 -5.56
C ASP A 40 -21.06 15.57 -6.99
N GLU A 41 -22.17 16.15 -7.48
CA GLU A 41 -22.72 15.84 -8.80
C GLU A 41 -21.77 16.25 -9.94
N LYS A 42 -20.96 17.29 -9.72
CA LYS A 42 -19.94 17.73 -10.68
C LYS A 42 -18.70 16.82 -10.68
N CYS A 43 -18.57 15.97 -9.67
CA CYS A 43 -17.39 15.12 -9.41
C CYS A 43 -17.70 13.62 -9.46
N VAL A 44 -18.83 13.22 -10.05
CA VAL A 44 -19.29 11.83 -10.13
C VAL A 44 -18.23 10.91 -10.71
N ARG A 45 -17.53 11.33 -11.77
CA ARG A 45 -16.47 10.54 -12.39
C ARG A 45 -15.32 10.22 -11.41
N GLN A 46 -14.84 11.22 -10.67
CA GLN A 46 -13.76 11.05 -9.70
C GLN A 46 -14.22 10.21 -8.49
N LYS A 47 -15.49 10.36 -8.10
CA LYS A 47 -16.12 9.55 -7.06
C LYS A 47 -16.21 8.08 -7.46
N ASP A 48 -16.60 7.78 -8.70
CA ASP A 48 -16.67 6.41 -9.21
C ASP A 48 -15.29 5.75 -9.28
N LEU A 49 -14.27 6.47 -9.73
CA LEU A 49 -12.89 5.97 -9.74
C LEU A 49 -12.39 5.65 -8.32
N LEU A 50 -12.73 6.50 -7.34
CA LEU A 50 -12.42 6.26 -5.95
C LEU A 50 -13.16 5.01 -5.41
N ASN A 51 -14.45 4.85 -5.72
CA ASN A 51 -15.24 3.70 -5.31
C ASN A 51 -14.69 2.39 -5.87
N VAL A 52 -14.42 2.34 -7.18
CA VAL A 52 -13.83 1.17 -7.86
C VAL A 52 -12.49 0.80 -7.21
N CYS A 53 -11.66 1.79 -6.87
CA CYS A 53 -10.40 1.54 -6.20
C CYS A 53 -10.60 0.94 -4.79
N MET A 54 -11.55 1.48 -4.02
CA MET A 54 -11.85 1.02 -2.66
C MET A 54 -12.41 -0.41 -2.66
N ASP A 55 -13.27 -0.75 -3.63
CA ASP A 55 -13.81 -2.10 -3.80
C ASP A 55 -12.74 -3.12 -4.22
N ALA A 56 -11.79 -2.70 -5.06
CA ALA A 56 -10.63 -3.53 -5.41
C ALA A 56 -9.71 -3.75 -4.19
N GLN A 57 -9.59 -2.76 -3.31
CA GLN A 57 -8.75 -2.86 -2.12
C GLN A 57 -9.41 -3.69 -1.01
N SER A 58 -10.72 -3.58 -0.79
CA SER A 58 -11.45 -4.29 0.27
C SER A 58 -11.29 -5.81 0.16
N ASN A 59 -11.17 -6.30 -1.08
CA ASN A 59 -10.91 -7.71 -1.39
C ASN A 59 -9.42 -8.10 -1.39
N SER A 60 -8.51 -7.12 -1.30
CA SER A 60 -7.07 -7.38 -1.27
C SER A 60 -6.58 -7.61 0.17
N ASN A 61 -6.55 -8.87 0.60
CA ASN A 61 -5.78 -9.27 1.77
C ASN A 61 -4.29 -9.13 1.44
N ARG A 62 -3.75 -7.92 1.61
CA ARG A 62 -2.34 -7.59 1.38
C ARG A 62 -1.47 -8.40 2.34
N LYS A 63 -1.06 -9.61 1.93
CA LYS A 63 0.00 -10.35 2.60
C LYS A 63 1.22 -9.44 2.59
N ALA A 64 1.58 -8.92 3.75
CA ALA A 64 2.76 -8.10 3.92
C ALA A 64 4.00 -8.96 3.65
N TRP A 65 4.41 -9.03 2.38
CA TRP A 65 5.67 -9.62 1.94
C TRP A 65 5.88 -11.15 2.11
N GLY A 66 4.83 -11.91 2.44
CA GLY A 66 4.86 -13.37 2.42
C GLY A 66 6.07 -13.98 3.16
N SER A 67 6.77 -14.91 2.52
CA SER A 67 7.95 -15.61 3.05
C SER A 67 9.29 -14.93 2.77
N ILE A 68 9.34 -13.65 2.39
CA ILE A 68 10.61 -13.01 1.95
C ILE A 68 11.75 -13.17 2.96
N ASN A 69 11.46 -12.95 4.24
CA ASN A 69 12.47 -12.99 5.29
C ASN A 69 12.96 -14.41 5.54
N TYR A 70 12.13 -15.41 5.26
CA TYR A 70 12.53 -16.81 5.27
C TYR A 70 13.56 -17.10 4.16
N HIS A 71 13.36 -16.57 2.95
CA HIS A 71 14.33 -16.74 1.86
C HIS A 71 15.64 -15.97 2.11
N LEU A 72 15.56 -14.73 2.61
CA LEU A 72 16.74 -13.92 2.95
C LEU A 72 17.61 -14.57 4.04
N GLN A 73 16.99 -15.20 5.04
CA GLN A 73 17.71 -15.95 6.07
C GLN A 73 18.47 -17.16 5.50
N ARG A 74 17.96 -17.81 4.45
CA ARG A 74 18.63 -18.96 3.81
C ARG A 74 19.82 -18.52 2.95
N LEU A 75 19.67 -17.45 2.18
CA LEU A 75 20.76 -16.87 1.39
C LEU A 75 21.95 -16.45 2.27
N ASN A 76 21.66 -15.91 3.45
CA ASN A 76 22.72 -15.49 4.38
C ASN A 76 23.55 -16.65 4.96
N ARG A 77 23.02 -17.89 4.93
CA ARG A 77 23.73 -19.09 5.43
C ARG A 77 24.59 -19.76 4.34
N GLY A 78 24.30 -19.50 3.06
CA GLY A 78 25.01 -20.07 1.91
C GLY A 78 26.28 -19.32 1.51
N ARG A 79 26.50 -18.10 2.03
CA ARG A 79 27.77 -17.38 1.92
C ARG A 79 28.69 -17.81 3.07
N LYS A 80 29.30 -18.98 2.94
CA LYS A 80 30.51 -19.36 3.67
C LYS A 80 31.62 -19.58 2.66
#